data_AF-A0A653S509-F1
#
_entry.id   AF-A0A653S509-F1
#
_cell.length_a   1.000
_cell.length_b   1.000
_cell.length_c   1.000
_cell.angle_alpha   90.00
_cell.angle_beta   90.00
_cell.angle_gamma   90.00
#
_symmetry.space_group_name_H-M   'P 1'
#
loop_
_entity.id
_entity.type
_entity.pdbx_description
1 polymer ?
#
loop_
_entity_poly.entity_id
_entity_poly.type
_entity_poly.pdbx_seq_one_letter_code
_entity_poly.pdbx_strand_id
1 'polypeptide(L)'
;MKKYYFSLLLLSVFSFSTFAQITPEQIDQVTEKAIQTFNVPGIAVAVVKDGKVIHSKGYGVKSILTKEKVDGNTLFGIASNSKAFTTAALAMLIEEGKLQWDDKVIQYLPNFKMYNDYVTSEFTIRDLVTHRSGLGLGAGDLMIWPDGSDFTSKDIIENLQYLKPVSGFRTKFDYDNLLYIVAGEIIHKVSQLSWADFVEQRMMKPLEMNYSVASYKRLKDTTNVIAPHVPVNGQLKVIKPYTNQLFDGAQVFILA
;
A
#
# COMPACT_ATOMS: atom_id res chain seq x y z
N MET A 1 9.71 32.47 77.86
CA MET A 1 10.45 32.42 76.58
C MET A 1 10.63 30.97 76.15
N LYS A 2 9.82 30.46 75.22
CA LYS A 2 10.12 29.24 74.44
C LYS A 2 9.56 29.45 73.03
N LYS A 3 10.48 29.63 72.07
CA LYS A 3 10.19 29.74 70.63
C LYS A 3 10.03 28.32 70.08
N TYR A 4 8.87 27.99 69.54
CA TYR A 4 8.68 26.76 68.77
C TYR A 4 8.95 27.09 67.30
N TYR A 5 10.03 26.52 66.76
CA TYR A 5 10.42 26.63 65.37
C TYR A 5 9.44 25.83 64.50
N PHE A 6 8.85 26.52 63.53
CA PHE A 6 7.95 25.96 62.53
C PHE A 6 8.81 25.27 61.46
N SER A 7 8.99 23.95 61.55
CA SER A 7 9.64 23.17 60.50
C SER A 7 8.65 22.91 59.38
N LEU A 8 8.70 23.74 58.34
CA LEU A 8 7.99 23.51 57.07
C LEU A 8 8.69 22.36 56.33
N LEU A 9 8.06 21.20 56.30
CA LEU A 9 8.49 20.06 55.50
C LEU A 9 8.11 20.34 54.04
N LEU A 10 9.08 20.72 53.19
CA LEU A 10 8.88 20.80 51.75
C LEU A 10 8.76 19.37 51.21
N LEU A 11 7.53 18.90 50.97
CA LEU A 11 7.32 17.71 50.15
C LEU A 11 7.60 18.07 48.69
N SER A 12 8.80 17.75 48.22
CA SER A 12 9.10 17.68 46.79
C SER A 12 8.35 16.50 46.18
N VAL A 13 7.21 16.77 45.57
CA VAL A 13 6.52 15.81 44.70
C VAL A 13 7.37 15.64 43.44
N PHE A 14 8.23 14.63 43.43
CA PHE A 14 8.85 14.16 42.19
C PHE A 14 7.78 13.46 41.36
N SER A 15 7.17 14.20 40.43
CA SER A 15 6.36 13.60 39.38
C SER A 15 7.27 12.80 38.46
N PHE A 16 7.34 11.48 38.68
CA PHE A 16 7.93 10.57 37.71
C PHE A 16 6.98 10.45 36.53
N SER A 17 7.30 11.13 35.42
CA SER A 17 6.65 10.87 34.14
C SER A 17 7.03 9.46 33.68
N THR A 18 6.16 8.49 33.90
CA THR A 18 6.31 7.16 33.30
C THR A 18 5.93 7.24 31.83
N PHE A 19 6.91 7.17 30.93
CA PHE A 19 6.62 7.04 29.51
C PHE A 19 6.35 5.56 29.20
N ALA A 20 5.08 5.21 29.00
CA ALA A 20 4.64 3.89 28.55
C ALA A 20 4.97 3.66 27.06
N GLN A 21 6.23 3.86 26.67
CA GLN A 21 6.66 3.65 25.30
C GLN A 21 7.05 2.19 25.10
N ILE A 22 6.59 1.61 24.00
CA ILE A 22 7.04 0.28 23.59
C ILE A 22 8.56 0.32 23.39
N THR A 23 9.25 -0.62 24.03
CA THR A 23 10.70 -0.75 23.95
C THR A 23 11.10 -1.50 22.67
N PRO A 24 12.31 -1.26 22.12
CA PRO A 24 12.82 -2.06 21.01
C PRO A 24 12.77 -3.57 21.27
N GLU A 25 13.02 -4.00 22.50
CA GLU A 25 12.98 -5.41 22.91
C GLU A 25 11.56 -5.99 22.86
N GLN A 26 10.55 -5.20 23.22
CA GLN A 26 9.14 -5.61 23.06
C GLN A 26 8.76 -5.73 21.59
N ILE A 27 9.27 -4.85 20.73
CA ILE A 27 9.05 -4.95 19.26
C ILE A 27 9.74 -6.20 18.72
N ASP A 28 10.97 -6.48 19.15
CA ASP A 28 11.72 -7.69 18.78
C ASP A 28 10.90 -8.94 19.12
N GLN A 29 10.44 -9.07 20.36
CA GLN A 29 9.67 -10.22 20.83
C GLN A 29 8.37 -10.43 20.07
N VAL A 30 7.62 -9.35 19.80
CA VAL A 30 6.37 -9.44 19.03
C VAL A 30 6.64 -9.84 17.58
N THR A 31 7.72 -9.32 16.98
CA THR A 31 8.07 -9.61 15.58
C THR A 31 8.54 -11.06 15.43
N GLU A 32 9.40 -11.54 16.33
CA GLU A 32 9.84 -12.95 16.34
C GLU A 32 8.66 -13.90 16.55
N LYS A 33 7.74 -13.56 17.44
CA LYS A 33 6.50 -14.32 17.64
C LYS A 33 5.63 -14.32 16.37
N ALA A 34 5.53 -13.19 15.67
CA ALA A 34 4.77 -13.10 14.42
C ALA A 34 5.38 -14.00 13.32
N ILE A 35 6.71 -13.99 13.17
CA ILE A 35 7.44 -14.87 12.24
C ILE A 35 7.08 -16.34 12.48
N GLN A 36 7.11 -16.78 13.74
CA GLN A 36 6.79 -18.16 14.10
C GLN A 36 5.30 -18.48 13.91
N THR A 37 4.42 -17.58 14.36
CA THR A 37 2.96 -17.79 14.35
C THR A 37 2.41 -17.87 12.94
N PHE A 38 2.83 -16.96 12.07
CA PHE A 38 2.35 -16.88 10.69
C PHE A 38 3.19 -17.71 9.71
N ASN A 39 4.27 -18.34 10.20
CA ASN A 39 5.22 -19.10 9.39
C ASN A 39 5.65 -18.30 8.15
N VAL A 40 6.13 -17.07 8.37
CA VAL A 40 6.68 -16.21 7.32
C VAL A 40 8.21 -16.21 7.44
N PRO A 41 8.96 -16.19 6.33
CA PRO A 41 10.41 -16.37 6.39
C PRO A 41 11.17 -15.17 6.92
N GLY A 42 10.67 -13.95 6.69
CA GLY A 42 11.30 -12.74 7.16
C GLY A 42 10.35 -11.54 7.15
N ILE A 43 10.66 -10.56 8.00
CA ILE A 43 9.89 -9.32 8.21
C ILE A 43 10.88 -8.19 8.42
N ALA A 44 10.59 -6.98 7.90
CA ALA A 44 11.24 -5.75 8.34
C ALA A 44 10.22 -4.87 9.07
N VAL A 45 10.64 -4.25 10.17
CA VAL A 45 9.79 -3.38 11.00
C VAL A 45 10.48 -2.05 11.23
N ALA A 46 9.76 -0.96 10.92
CA ALA A 46 10.12 0.39 11.31
C ALA A 46 8.99 0.99 12.18
N VAL A 47 9.36 1.69 13.25
CA VAL A 47 8.42 2.43 14.11
C VAL A 47 8.86 3.88 14.19
N VAL A 48 7.96 4.78 13.83
CA VAL A 48 8.16 6.23 13.89
C VAL A 48 7.24 6.81 14.96
N LYS A 49 7.81 7.59 15.88
CA LYS A 49 7.08 8.32 16.91
C LYS A 49 7.63 9.74 17.01
N ASP A 50 6.73 10.72 17.04
CA ASP A 50 7.10 12.15 17.16
C ASP A 50 8.15 12.59 16.14
N GLY A 51 7.99 12.11 14.89
CA GLY A 51 8.90 12.39 13.78
C GLY A 51 10.25 11.67 13.85
N LYS A 52 10.48 10.77 14.82
CA LYS A 52 11.74 10.04 15.00
C LYS A 52 11.54 8.55 14.79
N VAL A 53 12.49 7.92 14.09
CA VAL A 53 12.58 6.47 13.99
C VAL A 53 13.08 5.94 15.34
N ILE A 54 12.25 5.18 16.05
CA ILE A 54 12.58 4.58 17.35
C ILE A 54 12.91 3.09 17.25
N HIS A 55 12.64 2.49 16.08
CA HIS A 55 12.98 1.11 15.74
C HIS A 55 13.07 0.99 14.22
N SER A 56 14.09 0.28 13.71
CA SER A 56 14.22 -0.09 12.30
C SER A 56 15.10 -1.33 12.20
N LYS A 57 14.52 -2.49 11.88
CA LYS A 57 15.22 -3.77 11.94
C LYS A 57 14.60 -4.81 11.01
N GLY A 58 15.46 -5.65 10.43
CA GLY A 58 15.09 -6.85 9.69
C GLY A 58 15.17 -8.12 10.56
N TYR A 59 14.29 -9.08 10.30
CA TYR A 59 14.14 -10.32 11.04
C TYR A 59 13.97 -11.50 10.08
N GLY A 60 14.49 -12.67 10.46
CA GLY A 60 14.40 -13.87 9.63
C GLY A 60 15.29 -13.79 8.38
N VAL A 61 14.82 -14.37 7.27
CA VAL A 61 15.57 -14.54 6.02
C VAL A 61 14.79 -14.04 4.80
N LYS A 62 15.51 -13.45 3.84
CA LYS A 62 14.99 -13.02 2.54
C LYS A 62 14.54 -14.20 1.68
N SER A 63 15.13 -15.37 1.89
CA SER A 63 14.74 -16.59 1.18
C SER A 63 15.01 -17.83 2.01
N ILE A 64 14.03 -18.74 2.04
CA ILE A 64 14.20 -20.06 2.66
C ILE A 64 15.26 -20.93 1.95
N LEU A 65 15.65 -20.59 0.72
CA LEU A 65 16.67 -21.32 -0.04
C LEU A 65 18.08 -20.79 0.27
N THR A 66 18.29 -19.47 0.17
CA THR A 66 19.63 -18.87 0.38
C THR A 66 19.95 -18.65 1.85
N LYS A 67 18.93 -18.56 2.71
CA LYS A 67 19.04 -18.24 4.15
C LYS A 67 19.71 -16.90 4.45
N GLU A 68 19.82 -16.03 3.46
CA GLU A 68 20.31 -14.67 3.66
C GLU A 68 19.37 -13.89 4.57
N LYS A 69 19.91 -13.12 5.52
CA LYS A 69 19.12 -12.38 6.49
C LYS A 69 18.37 -11.23 5.85
N VAL A 70 17.19 -10.93 6.38
CA VAL A 70 16.56 -9.62 6.18
C VAL A 70 17.33 -8.57 6.99
N ASP A 71 17.56 -7.43 6.39
CA ASP A 71 18.15 -6.25 7.03
C ASP A 71 17.26 -5.00 6.85
N GLY A 72 17.70 -3.87 7.38
CA GLY A 72 16.96 -2.61 7.32
C GLY A 72 16.90 -1.95 5.94
N ASN A 73 17.53 -2.55 4.92
CA ASN A 73 17.51 -2.06 3.52
C ASN A 73 16.94 -3.11 2.56
N THR A 74 16.36 -4.19 3.10
CA THR A 74 15.77 -5.25 2.28
C THR A 74 14.51 -4.71 1.62
N LEU A 75 14.38 -4.93 0.32
CA LEU A 75 13.26 -4.46 -0.47
C LEU A 75 12.10 -5.45 -0.45
N PHE A 76 10.88 -4.94 -0.29
CA PHE A 76 9.64 -5.71 -0.20
C PHE A 76 8.62 -5.24 -1.24
N GLY A 77 7.91 -6.19 -1.85
CA GLY A 77 6.65 -5.88 -2.52
C GLY A 77 5.59 -5.50 -1.50
N ILE A 78 5.04 -4.28 -1.60
CA ILE A 78 4.16 -3.72 -0.56
C ILE A 78 2.67 -3.97 -0.82
N ALA A 79 2.35 -4.72 -1.88
CA ALA A 79 0.99 -5.09 -2.22
C ALA A 79 0.06 -3.85 -2.26
N SER A 80 -1.15 -4.00 -1.75
CA SER A 80 -2.18 -2.97 -1.70
C SER A 80 -1.82 -1.65 -1.02
N ASN A 81 -0.68 -1.53 -0.35
CA ASN A 81 -0.18 -0.23 0.11
C ASN A 81 0.08 0.74 -1.07
N SER A 82 0.31 0.23 -2.30
CA SER A 82 0.38 1.05 -3.53
C SER A 82 -0.84 1.95 -3.73
N LYS A 83 -2.02 1.54 -3.26
CA LYS A 83 -3.27 2.30 -3.41
C LYS A 83 -3.22 3.67 -2.73
N ALA A 84 -2.44 3.80 -1.66
CA ALA A 84 -2.21 5.09 -1.00
C ALA A 84 -1.48 6.06 -1.95
N PHE A 85 -0.47 5.59 -2.69
CA PHE A 85 0.24 6.39 -3.69
C PHE A 85 -0.67 6.80 -4.85
N THR A 86 -1.50 5.88 -5.35
CA THR A 86 -2.49 6.20 -6.40
C THR A 86 -3.49 7.26 -5.94
N THR A 87 -4.01 7.13 -4.71
CA THR A 87 -4.96 8.11 -4.15
C THR A 87 -4.29 9.47 -3.94
N ALA A 88 -3.04 9.49 -3.44
CA ALA A 88 -2.26 10.71 -3.29
C ALA A 88 -1.93 11.37 -4.63
N ALA A 89 -1.60 10.59 -5.66
CA ALA A 89 -1.36 11.10 -7.01
C ALA A 89 -2.61 11.78 -7.60
N LEU A 90 -3.79 11.19 -7.43
CA LEU A 90 -5.06 11.85 -7.78
C LEU A 90 -5.26 13.13 -6.96
N ALA A 91 -5.01 13.10 -5.66
CA ALA A 91 -5.15 14.28 -4.78
C ALA A 91 -4.22 15.43 -5.21
N MET A 92 -2.97 15.13 -5.59
CA MET A 92 -2.03 16.13 -6.12
C MET A 92 -2.56 16.78 -7.40
N LEU A 93 -3.10 15.99 -8.33
CA LEU A 93 -3.70 16.53 -9.56
C LEU A 93 -4.96 17.37 -9.28
N ILE A 94 -5.71 17.05 -8.23
CA ILE A 94 -6.86 17.82 -7.78
C ILE A 94 -6.45 19.15 -7.15
N GLU A 95 -5.41 19.14 -6.31
CA GLU A 95 -4.83 20.37 -5.75
C GLU A 95 -4.27 21.28 -6.84
N GLU A 96 -3.70 20.70 -7.90
CA GLU A 96 -3.27 21.43 -9.11
C GLU A 96 -4.43 21.94 -9.98
N GLY A 97 -5.69 21.64 -9.64
CA GLY A 97 -6.88 22.04 -10.39
C GLY A 97 -7.05 21.33 -11.74
N LYS A 98 -6.37 20.19 -11.96
CA LYS A 98 -6.42 19.45 -13.23
C LYS A 98 -7.61 18.49 -13.34
N LEU A 99 -8.17 18.10 -12.21
CA LEU A 99 -9.43 17.35 -12.08
C LEU A 99 -10.07 17.64 -10.72
N GLN A 100 -11.28 17.14 -10.50
CA GLN A 100 -12.00 17.18 -9.24
C GLN A 100 -12.43 15.77 -8.83
N TRP A 101 -12.61 15.58 -7.52
CA TRP A 101 -13.06 14.29 -6.98
C TRP A 101 -14.41 13.83 -7.55
N ASP A 102 -15.30 14.78 -7.85
CA ASP A 102 -16.66 14.50 -8.26
C ASP A 102 -16.85 14.58 -9.79
N ASP A 103 -15.76 14.79 -10.55
CA ASP A 103 -15.76 14.65 -12.00
C ASP A 103 -16.10 13.21 -12.39
N LYS A 104 -16.80 13.05 -13.52
CA LYS A 104 -17.20 11.72 -14.00
C LYS A 104 -16.03 11.04 -14.68
N VAL A 105 -15.83 9.76 -14.39
CA VAL A 105 -14.75 8.96 -15.01
C VAL A 105 -14.83 9.01 -16.54
N ILE A 106 -16.05 8.96 -17.10
CA ILE A 106 -16.31 9.01 -18.54
C ILE A 106 -15.85 10.30 -19.22
N GLN A 107 -15.65 11.40 -18.49
CA GLN A 107 -15.09 12.65 -19.05
C GLN A 107 -13.63 12.47 -19.47
N TYR A 108 -12.89 11.59 -18.79
CA TYR A 108 -11.48 11.32 -19.03
C TYR A 108 -11.27 10.02 -19.82
N LEU A 109 -12.09 9.01 -19.57
CA LEU A 109 -12.04 7.69 -20.20
C LEU A 109 -13.40 7.37 -20.84
N PRO A 110 -13.68 7.84 -22.07
CA PRO A 110 -15.01 7.69 -22.70
C PRO A 110 -15.47 6.25 -22.95
N ASN A 111 -14.54 5.28 -22.94
CA ASN A 111 -14.85 3.85 -23.05
C ASN A 111 -15.17 3.18 -21.70
N PHE A 112 -15.05 3.90 -20.58
CA PHE A 112 -15.40 3.39 -19.26
C PHE A 112 -16.89 3.08 -19.19
N LYS A 113 -17.21 1.82 -18.84
CA LYS A 113 -18.58 1.35 -18.64
C LYS A 113 -18.67 0.42 -17.43
N MET A 114 -19.70 0.64 -16.64
CA MET A 114 -20.10 -0.22 -15.53
C MET A 114 -21.30 -1.08 -15.93
N TYR A 115 -21.74 -1.95 -15.03
CA TYR A 115 -22.80 -2.94 -15.25
C TYR A 115 -24.19 -2.36 -15.60
N ASN A 116 -24.38 -1.04 -15.57
CA ASN A 116 -25.52 -0.35 -16.15
C ASN A 116 -25.20 1.13 -16.46
N ASP A 117 -26.11 1.79 -17.20
CA ASP A 117 -25.93 3.16 -17.68
C ASP A 117 -25.88 4.20 -16.56
N TYR A 118 -26.73 4.07 -15.54
CA TYR A 118 -26.75 5.02 -14.41
C TYR A 118 -25.43 5.02 -13.65
N VAL A 119 -24.91 3.83 -13.32
CA VAL A 119 -23.64 3.70 -12.62
C VAL A 119 -22.50 4.19 -13.50
N THR A 120 -22.55 3.93 -14.80
CA THR A 120 -21.57 4.45 -15.76
C THR A 120 -21.55 5.98 -15.80
N SER A 121 -22.72 6.62 -15.95
CA SER A 121 -22.82 8.08 -16.07
C SER A 121 -22.50 8.81 -14.76
N GLU A 122 -22.81 8.18 -13.63
CA GLU A 122 -22.65 8.78 -12.32
C GLU A 122 -21.34 8.46 -11.59
N PHE A 123 -20.55 7.51 -12.10
CA PHE A 123 -19.28 7.12 -11.49
C PHE A 123 -18.28 8.28 -11.46
N THR A 124 -17.80 8.62 -10.27
CA THR A 124 -16.85 9.71 -10.07
C THR A 124 -15.43 9.22 -9.83
N ILE A 125 -14.44 10.12 -9.95
CA ILE A 125 -13.06 9.83 -9.56
C ILE A 125 -12.98 9.35 -8.11
N ARG A 126 -13.77 9.93 -7.20
CA ARG A 126 -13.88 9.52 -5.80
C ARG A 126 -14.35 8.07 -5.65
N ASP A 127 -15.27 7.62 -6.50
CA ASP A 127 -15.80 6.25 -6.41
C ASP A 127 -14.76 5.19 -6.78
N LEU A 128 -13.73 5.55 -7.57
CA LEU A 128 -12.62 4.65 -7.91
C LEU A 128 -11.79 4.24 -6.70
N VAL A 129 -11.69 5.12 -5.70
CA VAL A 129 -10.78 4.98 -4.56
C VAL A 129 -11.51 4.85 -3.21
N THR A 130 -12.81 4.54 -3.24
CA THR A 130 -13.65 4.39 -2.03
C THR A 130 -14.35 3.05 -1.91
N HIS A 131 -14.09 2.10 -2.84
CA HIS A 131 -14.55 0.72 -2.74
C HIS A 131 -16.07 0.56 -2.56
N ARG A 132 -16.84 1.36 -3.30
CA ARG A 132 -18.31 1.41 -3.18
C ARG A 132 -19.04 1.34 -4.53
N SER A 133 -18.44 0.63 -5.49
CA SER A 133 -18.93 0.52 -6.87
C SER A 133 -20.21 -0.32 -7.00
N GLY A 134 -20.52 -1.14 -6.00
CA GLY A 134 -21.57 -2.17 -6.06
C GLY A 134 -21.06 -3.51 -6.58
N LEU A 135 -19.81 -3.59 -7.05
CA LEU A 135 -19.13 -4.85 -7.38
C LEU A 135 -18.76 -5.61 -6.09
N GLY A 136 -18.62 -6.93 -6.20
CA GLY A 136 -18.22 -7.77 -5.07
C GLY A 136 -16.73 -7.72 -4.76
N LEU A 137 -16.37 -8.26 -3.59
CA LEU A 137 -14.98 -8.44 -3.16
C LEU A 137 -14.13 -9.11 -4.26
N GLY A 138 -13.10 -8.40 -4.73
CA GLY A 138 -12.15 -8.91 -5.73
C GLY A 138 -12.77 -9.17 -7.11
N ALA A 139 -13.89 -8.51 -7.44
CA ALA A 139 -14.56 -8.71 -8.73
C ALA A 139 -13.59 -8.45 -9.89
N GLY A 140 -13.37 -9.50 -10.70
CA GLY A 140 -12.50 -9.45 -11.87
C GLY A 140 -11.00 -9.57 -11.58
N ASP A 141 -10.59 -9.86 -10.34
CA ASP A 141 -9.17 -10.08 -9.97
C ASP A 141 -8.50 -11.17 -10.82
N LEU A 142 -9.24 -12.12 -11.39
CA LEU A 142 -8.68 -13.15 -12.26
C LEU A 142 -8.12 -12.62 -13.60
N MET A 143 -8.42 -11.37 -13.97
CA MET A 143 -7.78 -10.74 -15.13
C MET A 143 -6.34 -10.32 -14.83
N ILE A 144 -5.98 -10.16 -13.56
CA ILE A 144 -4.73 -9.58 -13.09
C ILE A 144 -3.93 -10.52 -12.18
N TRP A 145 -4.58 -11.55 -11.62
CA TRP A 145 -3.96 -12.50 -10.70
C TRP A 145 -4.52 -13.91 -10.88
N PRO A 146 -3.68 -14.96 -10.93
CA PRO A 146 -2.21 -14.94 -10.84
C PRO A 146 -1.52 -14.36 -12.09
N ASP A 147 -0.20 -14.12 -12.01
CA ASP A 147 0.60 -13.64 -13.15
C ASP A 147 0.50 -14.59 -14.36
N GLY A 148 0.71 -14.05 -15.56
CA GLY A 148 0.68 -14.80 -16.82
C GLY A 148 -0.54 -14.56 -17.72
N SER A 149 -1.44 -13.64 -17.36
CA SER A 149 -2.45 -13.14 -18.29
C SER A 149 -1.88 -12.13 -19.29
N ASP A 150 -2.57 -11.95 -20.42
CA ASP A 150 -2.27 -10.98 -21.47
C ASP A 150 -3.23 -9.78 -21.48
N PHE A 151 -4.08 -9.65 -20.46
CA PHE A 151 -4.95 -8.49 -20.29
C PHE A 151 -4.14 -7.19 -20.21
N THR A 152 -4.73 -6.13 -20.74
CA THR A 152 -4.23 -4.75 -20.69
C THR A 152 -5.15 -3.88 -19.86
N SER A 153 -4.73 -2.66 -19.48
CA SER A 153 -5.60 -1.71 -18.77
C SER A 153 -6.89 -1.42 -19.54
N LYS A 154 -6.79 -1.41 -20.88
CA LYS A 154 -7.95 -1.24 -21.77
C LYS A 154 -8.93 -2.39 -21.60
N ASP A 155 -8.46 -3.64 -21.59
CA ASP A 155 -9.33 -4.80 -21.43
C ASP A 155 -9.99 -4.79 -20.04
N ILE A 156 -9.26 -4.39 -19.00
CA ILE A 156 -9.84 -4.20 -17.66
C ILE A 156 -11.00 -3.20 -17.70
N ILE A 157 -10.75 -2.00 -18.23
CA ILE A 157 -11.76 -0.93 -18.34
C ILE A 157 -12.99 -1.42 -19.12
N GLU A 158 -12.79 -2.10 -20.24
CA GLU A 158 -13.87 -2.56 -21.12
C GLU A 158 -14.63 -3.76 -20.52
N ASN A 159 -14.00 -4.56 -19.66
CA ASN A 159 -14.62 -5.73 -19.05
C ASN A 159 -15.41 -5.44 -17.77
N LEU A 160 -15.23 -4.26 -17.14
CA LEU A 160 -15.98 -3.87 -15.94
C LEU A 160 -17.50 -3.97 -16.13
N GLN A 161 -18.00 -3.69 -17.33
CA GLN A 161 -19.42 -3.76 -17.66
C GLN A 161 -20.02 -5.16 -17.54
N TYR A 162 -19.20 -6.21 -17.61
CA TYR A 162 -19.66 -7.60 -17.54
C TYR A 162 -19.65 -8.16 -16.11
N LEU A 163 -19.09 -7.42 -15.15
CA LEU A 163 -19.05 -7.83 -13.75
C LEU A 163 -20.40 -7.63 -13.10
N LYS A 164 -20.93 -8.68 -12.46
CA LYS A 164 -22.24 -8.63 -11.81
C LYS A 164 -22.13 -7.90 -10.46
N PRO A 165 -22.98 -6.90 -10.19
CA PRO A 165 -23.00 -6.24 -8.89
C PRO A 165 -23.57 -7.17 -7.81
N VAL A 166 -23.12 -6.99 -6.58
CA VAL A 166 -23.64 -7.68 -5.38
C VAL A 166 -24.38 -6.74 -4.43
N SER A 167 -24.30 -5.43 -4.68
CA SER A 167 -25.05 -4.40 -3.95
C SER A 167 -25.42 -3.23 -4.86
N GLY A 168 -26.23 -2.30 -4.34
CA GLY A 168 -26.46 -1.03 -4.99
C GLY A 168 -25.19 -0.18 -5.06
N PHE A 169 -25.12 0.71 -6.05
CA PHE A 169 -24.03 1.68 -6.19
C PHE A 169 -23.97 2.60 -4.96
N ARG A 170 -22.79 2.73 -4.35
CA ARG A 170 -22.50 3.50 -3.13
C ARG A 170 -23.17 3.00 -1.84
N THR A 171 -23.87 1.87 -1.85
CA THR A 171 -24.61 1.40 -0.66
C THR A 171 -23.79 0.50 0.27
N LYS A 172 -22.69 -0.08 -0.22
CA LYS A 172 -21.84 -1.01 0.54
C LYS A 172 -20.37 -0.83 0.18
N PHE A 173 -19.50 -1.07 1.15
CA PHE A 173 -18.07 -1.22 0.94
C PHE A 173 -17.75 -2.66 0.51
N ASP A 174 -17.10 -2.82 -0.64
CA ASP A 174 -16.51 -4.08 -1.10
C ASP A 174 -15.17 -3.76 -1.80
N TYR A 175 -14.12 -4.45 -1.34
CA TYR A 175 -12.77 -4.19 -1.81
C TYR A 175 -12.57 -4.65 -3.26
N ASP A 176 -11.95 -3.82 -4.08
CA ASP A 176 -11.83 -4.00 -5.53
C ASP A 176 -10.51 -3.39 -6.02
N ASN A 177 -9.73 -4.18 -6.76
CA ASN A 177 -8.46 -3.73 -7.29
C ASN A 177 -8.57 -3.07 -8.66
N LEU A 178 -9.54 -3.45 -9.49
CA LEU A 178 -9.62 -3.00 -10.87
C LEU A 178 -9.89 -1.50 -10.97
N LEU A 179 -10.67 -0.95 -10.04
CA LEU A 179 -10.94 0.49 -9.97
C LEU A 179 -9.68 1.33 -9.69
N TYR A 180 -8.66 0.75 -9.04
CA TYR A 180 -7.37 1.41 -8.86
C TYR A 180 -6.50 1.37 -10.13
N ILE A 181 -6.70 0.39 -11.01
CA ILE A 181 -6.10 0.38 -12.35
C ILE A 181 -6.73 1.51 -13.18
N VAL A 182 -8.06 1.64 -13.15
CA VAL A 182 -8.77 2.76 -13.79
C VAL A 182 -8.27 4.11 -13.25
N ALA A 183 -8.07 4.24 -11.94
CA ALA A 183 -7.48 5.43 -11.34
C ALA A 183 -6.06 5.73 -11.86
N GLY A 184 -5.23 4.70 -12.06
CA GLY A 184 -3.93 4.82 -12.73
C GLY A 184 -4.03 5.36 -14.16
N GLU A 185 -5.03 4.90 -14.93
CA GLU A 185 -5.30 5.41 -16.28
C GLU A 185 -5.80 6.86 -16.28
N ILE A 186 -6.55 7.29 -15.26
CA ILE A 186 -6.91 8.70 -15.07
C ILE A 186 -5.66 9.55 -14.82
N ILE A 187 -4.77 9.10 -13.92
CA ILE A 187 -3.49 9.79 -13.67
C ILE A 187 -2.71 9.90 -14.98
N HIS A 188 -2.63 8.82 -15.75
CA HIS A 188 -1.95 8.83 -17.04
C HIS A 188 -2.57 9.85 -18.01
N LYS A 189 -3.89 9.79 -18.18
CA LYS A 189 -4.64 10.67 -19.07
C LYS A 189 -4.44 12.16 -18.75
N VAL A 190 -4.43 12.52 -17.47
CA VAL A 190 -4.34 13.92 -17.04
C VAL A 190 -2.90 14.42 -16.97
N SER A 191 -1.95 13.57 -16.53
CA SER A 191 -0.56 13.98 -16.33
C SER A 191 0.35 13.74 -17.54
N GLN A 192 -0.06 12.90 -18.49
CA GLN A 192 0.77 12.40 -19.61
C GLN A 192 1.99 11.57 -19.16
N LEU A 193 2.05 11.16 -17.89
CA LEU A 193 3.05 10.25 -17.34
C LEU A 193 2.43 8.86 -17.14
N SER A 194 3.21 7.78 -17.22
CA SER A 194 2.72 6.51 -16.68
C SER A 194 2.51 6.65 -15.16
N TRP A 195 1.67 5.81 -14.55
CA TRP A 195 1.50 5.82 -13.09
C TRP A 195 2.85 5.69 -12.37
N ALA A 196 3.70 4.76 -12.85
CA ALA A 196 5.02 4.51 -12.27
C ALA A 196 5.92 5.75 -12.38
N ASP A 197 5.96 6.41 -13.53
CA ASP A 197 6.74 7.64 -13.72
C ASP A 197 6.20 8.79 -12.87
N PHE A 198 4.88 8.92 -12.75
CA PHE A 198 4.28 9.94 -11.90
C PHE A 198 4.72 9.75 -10.44
N VAL A 199 4.55 8.54 -9.89
CA VAL A 199 4.90 8.24 -8.50
C VAL A 199 6.40 8.42 -8.26
N GLU A 200 7.26 7.89 -9.14
CA GLU A 200 8.71 8.01 -8.97
C GLU A 200 9.18 9.48 -9.05
N GLN A 201 8.68 10.25 -10.02
CA GLN A 201 9.14 11.61 -10.26
C GLN A 201 8.51 12.65 -9.32
N ARG A 202 7.21 12.51 -9.04
CA ARG A 202 6.42 13.52 -8.31
C ARG A 202 6.29 13.23 -6.82
N MET A 203 6.54 11.99 -6.38
CA MET A 203 6.41 11.60 -4.98
C MET A 203 7.72 11.05 -4.41
N MET A 204 8.26 9.95 -4.97
CA MET A 204 9.43 9.28 -4.40
C MET A 204 10.67 10.18 -4.42
N LYS A 205 10.95 10.84 -5.55
CA LYS A 205 12.14 11.69 -5.69
C LYS A 205 12.10 12.89 -4.73
N PRO A 206 11.01 13.68 -4.61
CA PRO A 206 10.92 14.75 -3.61
C PRO A 206 10.99 14.27 -2.15
N LEU A 207 10.55 13.04 -1.87
CA LEU A 207 10.59 12.42 -0.54
C LEU A 207 11.89 11.64 -0.27
N GLU A 208 12.87 11.72 -1.18
CA GLU A 208 14.17 11.05 -1.08
C GLU A 208 14.08 9.51 -0.90
N MET A 209 13.03 8.89 -1.47
CA MET A 209 12.81 7.44 -1.43
C MET A 209 13.71 6.71 -2.45
N ASN A 210 15.02 6.90 -2.34
CA ASN A 210 16.02 6.55 -3.37
C ASN A 210 16.15 5.04 -3.65
N TYR A 211 15.65 4.19 -2.75
CA TYR A 211 15.69 2.72 -2.87
C TYR A 211 14.34 2.12 -3.27
N SER A 212 13.30 2.95 -3.40
CA SER A 212 11.97 2.51 -3.80
C SER A 212 11.79 2.63 -5.31
N VAL A 213 11.01 1.71 -5.88
CA VAL A 213 10.62 1.76 -7.29
C VAL A 213 9.15 1.38 -7.45
N ALA A 214 8.51 1.96 -8.45
CA ALA A 214 7.09 1.76 -8.70
C ALA A 214 6.75 0.41 -9.35
N SER A 215 7.73 -0.44 -9.67
CA SER A 215 7.47 -1.82 -10.09
C SER A 215 8.71 -2.70 -9.94
N TYR A 216 8.52 -4.02 -9.83
CA TYR A 216 9.64 -4.96 -9.74
C TYR A 216 10.59 -4.86 -10.95
N LYS A 217 10.05 -4.62 -12.15
CA LYS A 217 10.85 -4.48 -13.40
C LYS A 217 11.76 -3.26 -13.41
N ARG A 218 11.50 -2.26 -12.57
CA ARG A 218 12.32 -1.03 -12.46
C ARG A 218 13.48 -1.17 -11.48
N LEU A 219 13.59 -2.29 -10.76
CA LEU A 219 14.71 -2.57 -9.88
C LEU A 219 16.02 -2.67 -10.67
N LYS A 220 17.02 -1.89 -10.27
CA LYS A 220 18.39 -1.96 -10.83
C LYS A 220 19.23 -3.04 -10.16
N ASP A 221 18.95 -3.31 -8.89
CA ASP A 221 19.62 -4.31 -8.07
C ASP A 221 18.55 -5.19 -7.39
N THR A 222 18.71 -6.51 -7.53
CA THR A 222 17.80 -7.51 -6.96
C THR A 222 18.46 -8.35 -5.86
N THR A 223 19.71 -8.05 -5.50
CA THR A 223 20.47 -8.80 -4.48
C THR A 223 19.89 -8.63 -3.07
N ASN A 224 19.27 -7.49 -2.77
CA ASN A 224 18.63 -7.23 -1.49
C ASN A 224 17.10 -7.17 -1.55
N VAL A 225 16.47 -8.06 -2.32
CA VAL A 225 15.01 -8.17 -2.42
C VAL A 225 14.55 -9.45 -1.72
N ILE A 226 13.47 -9.38 -0.95
CA ILE A 226 12.86 -10.59 -0.39
C ILE A 226 12.29 -11.46 -1.52
N ALA A 227 12.57 -12.76 -1.49
CA ALA A 227 11.92 -13.70 -2.40
C ALA A 227 10.45 -13.85 -1.98
N PRO A 228 9.49 -13.96 -2.92
CA PRO A 228 8.12 -14.26 -2.55
C PRO A 228 7.97 -15.73 -2.16
N HIS A 229 7.28 -15.98 -1.06
CA HIS A 229 6.97 -17.32 -0.57
C HIS A 229 5.47 -17.53 -0.48
N VAL A 230 5.02 -18.71 -0.90
CA VAL A 230 3.62 -19.13 -0.75
C VAL A 230 3.55 -20.51 -0.11
N PRO A 231 2.57 -20.76 0.76
CA PRO A 231 2.33 -22.10 1.29
C PRO A 231 1.73 -23.00 0.21
N VAL A 232 2.40 -24.10 -0.11
CA VAL A 232 1.91 -25.17 -1.01
C VAL A 232 1.91 -26.47 -0.22
N ASN A 233 0.73 -27.05 0.00
CA ASN A 233 0.53 -28.25 0.83
C ASN A 233 1.13 -28.10 2.24
N GLY A 234 0.93 -26.93 2.85
CA GLY A 234 1.44 -26.63 4.20
C GLY A 234 2.93 -26.32 4.29
N GLN A 235 3.67 -26.34 3.17
CA GLN A 235 5.09 -26.00 3.14
C GLN A 235 5.33 -24.70 2.35
N LEU A 236 6.13 -23.80 2.90
CA LEU A 236 6.56 -22.61 2.16
C LEU A 236 7.38 -23.02 0.94
N LYS A 237 7.04 -22.45 -0.21
CA LYS A 237 7.83 -22.54 -1.44
C LYS A 237 8.15 -21.15 -1.95
N VAL A 238 9.37 -20.99 -2.46
CA VAL A 238 9.74 -19.79 -3.22
C VAL A 238 9.03 -19.84 -4.57
N ILE A 239 8.41 -18.73 -4.97
CA ILE A 239 7.85 -18.54 -6.30
C ILE A 239 8.59 -17.43 -7.05
N LYS A 240 8.27 -17.25 -8.33
CA LYS A 240 8.78 -16.11 -9.09
C LYS A 240 8.09 -14.83 -8.63
N PRO A 241 8.80 -13.69 -8.56
CA PRO A 241 8.19 -12.38 -8.39
C PRO A 241 7.16 -12.11 -9.48
N TYR A 242 6.11 -11.38 -9.11
CA TYR A 242 5.16 -10.85 -10.07
C TYR A 242 5.84 -9.74 -10.89
N THR A 243 5.78 -9.83 -12.21
CA THR A 243 6.50 -8.90 -13.10
C THR A 243 5.59 -8.15 -14.08
N ASN A 244 4.30 -8.47 -14.11
CA ASN A 244 3.34 -7.71 -14.90
C ASN A 244 3.17 -6.30 -14.30
N GLN A 245 3.07 -5.29 -15.16
CA GLN A 245 3.00 -3.87 -14.77
C GLN A 245 1.57 -3.32 -14.79
N LEU A 246 0.61 -4.08 -15.31
CA LEU A 246 -0.82 -3.74 -15.30
C LEU A 246 -1.31 -3.40 -13.89
N PHE A 247 -0.63 -3.92 -12.88
CA PHE A 247 -1.05 -3.90 -11.50
C PHE A 247 -0.23 -2.98 -10.59
N ASP A 248 0.70 -2.21 -11.16
CA ASP A 248 1.61 -1.35 -10.40
C ASP A 248 0.83 -0.37 -9.51
N GLY A 249 -0.19 0.31 -10.07
CA GLY A 249 -1.06 1.27 -9.36
C GLY A 249 -2.05 0.68 -8.35
N ALA A 250 -2.19 -0.65 -8.31
CA ALA A 250 -3.13 -1.33 -7.42
C ALA A 250 -2.42 -2.21 -6.38
N GLN A 251 -1.30 -2.87 -6.70
CA GLN A 251 -0.60 -3.73 -5.73
C GLN A 251 0.93 -3.85 -5.90
N VAL A 252 1.58 -3.42 -6.98
CA VAL A 252 3.01 -3.77 -7.16
C VAL A 252 3.91 -2.56 -7.06
N PHE A 253 4.29 -2.25 -5.83
CA PHE A 253 5.29 -1.25 -5.47
C PHE A 253 6.38 -1.96 -4.66
N ILE A 254 7.64 -1.58 -4.85
CA ILE A 254 8.75 -2.08 -4.03
C ILE A 254 9.26 -0.96 -3.10
N LEU A 255 9.09 -1.12 -1.77
CA LEU A 255 9.66 -0.22 -0.76
C LEU A 255 10.92 -0.82 -0.14
N ALA A 256 11.82 0.05 0.29
CA ALA A 256 12.77 -0.20 1.37
C ALA A 256 12.11 0.16 2.71
#